data_AF-W1YPQ7-F1
#
_entry.id   AF-W1YPQ7-F1
#
_cell.length_a   1.000
_cell.length_b   1.000
_cell.length_c   1.000
_cell.angle_alpha   90.00
_cell.angle_beta   90.00
_cell.angle_gamma   90.00
#
_symmetry.space_group_name_H-M   'P 1'
#
loop_
_entity.id
_entity.type
_entity.pdbx_description
1 polymer ?
#
loop_
_entity_poly.entity_id
_entity_poly.type
_entity_poly.pdbx_seq_one_letter_code
_entity_poly.pdbx_strand_id
1 'polypeptide(L)' 'INMNLGGLSSDITAISKDGKRDEFTPLMIVRAKALHAKLPDLCRLINEVVKKADYSDDSRLTELVQESKAIWDNE' A
#
# COMPACT_ATOMS: atom_id res chain seq x y z
N ILE A 1 -15.24 -1.34 -0.73
CA ILE A 1 -14.68 -0.30 -1.62
C ILE A 1 -15.09 1.07 -1.07
N ASN A 2 -14.14 1.95 -0.76
CA ASN A 2 -14.43 3.31 -0.29
C ASN A 2 -15.13 4.08 -1.41
N MET A 3 -16.24 4.77 -1.10
CA MET A 3 -17.09 5.49 -2.06
C MET A 3 -16.34 6.56 -2.89
N ASN A 4 -15.12 6.93 -2.50
CA ASN A 4 -14.29 7.93 -3.19
C ASN A 4 -13.08 7.34 -3.95
N LEU A 5 -12.87 6.02 -3.94
CA LEU A 5 -11.73 5.34 -4.57
C LEU A 5 -12.20 4.37 -5.66
N GLY A 6 -11.64 4.51 -6.86
CA GLY A 6 -11.71 3.51 -7.93
C GLY A 6 -10.69 2.38 -7.76
N GLY A 7 -9.79 2.49 -6.79
CA GLY A 7 -8.82 1.47 -6.40
C GLY A 7 -7.66 2.06 -5.60
N LEU A 8 -7.09 1.28 -4.69
CA LEU A 8 -5.87 1.58 -3.95
C LEU A 8 -5.06 0.30 -3.82
N SER A 9 -3.78 0.34 -4.17
CA SER A 9 -2.84 -0.76 -3.98
C SER A 9 -1.47 -0.24 -3.55
N SER A 10 -0.73 -1.08 -2.86
CA SER A 10 0.65 -0.81 -2.45
C SER A 10 1.51 -2.04 -2.71
N ASP A 11 2.74 -1.81 -3.12
CA ASP A 11 3.73 -2.86 -3.40
C ASP A 11 5.13 -2.40 -2.97
N ILE A 12 6.05 -3.34 -2.75
CA ILE A 12 7.46 -3.05 -2.48
C ILE A 12 8.27 -3.54 -3.66
N THR A 13 8.97 -2.64 -4.33
CA THR A 13 9.80 -2.96 -5.50
C THR A 13 11.24 -2.55 -5.24
N ALA A 14 12.18 -3.44 -5.57
CA ALA A 14 13.59 -3.12 -5.62
C ALA A 14 13.93 -2.45 -6.95
N ILE A 15 14.29 -1.16 -6.93
CA ILE A 15 14.72 -0.43 -8.13
C ILE A 15 16.25 -0.48 -8.20
N SER A 16 16.79 -0.95 -9.33
CA SER A 16 18.24 -1.01 -9.55
C SER A 16 18.84 0.39 -9.69
N LYS A 17 20.07 0.57 -9.21
CA LYS A 17 20.83 1.79 -9.46
C LYS A 17 21.52 1.72 -10.82
N ASP A 18 21.50 2.84 -11.52
CA ASP A 18 22.14 2.94 -12.82
C ASP A 18 23.64 2.60 -12.73
N GLY A 19 24.13 1.81 -13.70
CA GLY A 19 25.51 1.34 -13.76
C GLY A 19 25.94 0.35 -12.67
N LYS A 20 25.04 -0.12 -11.78
CA LYS A 20 25.41 -0.99 -10.67
C LYS A 20 24.51 -2.23 -10.59
N ARG A 21 25.06 -3.38 -11.01
CA ARG A 21 24.34 -4.66 -11.12
C ARG A 21 23.74 -5.16 -9.80
N ASP A 22 24.46 -4.93 -8.71
CA ASP A 22 24.14 -5.52 -7.40
C ASP A 22 23.69 -4.47 -6.37
N GLU A 23 23.41 -3.23 -6.80
CA GLU A 23 22.87 -2.19 -5.92
C GLU A 23 21.41 -1.88 -6.26
N PHE A 24 20.55 -2.06 -5.25
CA PHE A 24 19.12 -1.78 -5.35
C PHE A 24 18.68 -0.81 -4.25
N THR A 25 17.62 -0.07 -4.52
CA THR A 25 16.90 0.75 -3.54
C THR A 25 15.47 0.25 -3.44
N PRO A 26 15.07 -0.34 -2.31
CA PRO A 26 13.69 -0.75 -2.12
C PRO A 26 12.81 0.50 -1.98
N LEU A 27 11.74 0.56 -2.77
CA LEU A 27 10.74 1.61 -2.71
C LEU A 27 9.37 1.01 -2.46
N MET A 28 8.62 1.61 -1.54
CA MET A 28 7.18 1.36 -1.42
C MET A 28 6.46 2.18 -2.49
N ILE A 29 5.74 1.50 -3.38
CA ILE A 29 4.98 2.12 -4.45
C ILE A 29 3.50 2.10 -4.09
N VAL A 30 2.92 3.27 -3.88
CA VAL A 30 1.48 3.43 -3.63
C VAL A 30 0.80 3.88 -4.92
N ARG A 31 -0.21 3.12 -5.37
CA ARG A 31 -0.99 3.42 -6.57
C ARG A 31 -2.45 3.57 -6.20
N ALA A 32 -3.11 4.59 -6.72
CA ALA A 32 -4.52 4.79 -6.47
C ALA A 32 -5.22 5.42 -7.68
N LYS A 33 -6.53 5.19 -7.77
CA LYS A 33 -7.39 5.69 -8.84
C LYS A 33 -8.63 6.32 -8.22
N ALA A 34 -9.09 7.43 -8.78
CA ALA A 34 -10.34 8.08 -8.40
C ALA A 34 -10.91 8.85 -9.61
N LEU A 35 -12.21 9.16 -9.56
CA LEU A 35 -12.81 10.10 -10.51
C LEU A 35 -12.16 11.48 -10.36
N HIS A 36 -12.11 12.28 -11.44
CA HIS A 36 -11.47 13.59 -11.44
C HIS A 36 -11.93 14.50 -10.29
N ALA A 37 -13.25 14.55 -10.06
CA ALA A 37 -13.86 15.33 -8.98
C ALA A 37 -13.43 14.89 -7.56
N LYS A 38 -12.81 13.72 -7.41
CA LYS A 38 -12.41 13.10 -6.14
C LYS A 38 -10.89 13.07 -5.93
N LEU A 39 -10.10 13.66 -6.84
CA LEU A 39 -8.64 13.74 -6.68
C LEU A 39 -8.20 14.42 -5.37
N PRO A 40 -8.82 15.51 -4.90
CA PRO A 40 -8.44 16.11 -3.62
C PRO A 40 -8.64 15.15 -2.43
N ASP A 41 -9.77 14.45 -2.39
CA ASP A 41 -10.07 13.45 -1.36
C ASP A 41 -9.09 12.28 -1.41
N LEU A 42 -8.74 11.84 -2.63
CA LEU A 42 -7.75 10.79 -2.84
C LEU A 42 -6.38 11.17 -2.25
N CYS A 43 -5.88 12.37 -2.56
CA CYS A 43 -4.59 12.82 -2.04
C CYS A 43 -4.58 12.91 -0.51
N ARG A 44 -5.69 13.38 0.11
CA ARG A 44 -5.85 13.40 1.56
C ARG A 44 -5.80 11.99 2.15
N LEU A 45 -6.55 11.05 1.59
CA LEU A 45 -6.59 9.66 2.03
C LEU A 45 -5.22 8.98 1.92
N ILE A 46 -4.50 9.16 0.80
CA ILE A 46 -3.14 8.61 0.65
C ILE A 46 -2.22 9.16 1.75
N ASN A 47 -2.28 10.47 2.01
CA ASN A 47 -1.44 11.08 3.03
C ASN A 47 -1.76 10.55 4.44
N GLU A 48 -3.04 10.31 4.76
CA GLU A 48 -3.46 9.70 6.02
C GLU A 48 -2.95 8.27 6.15
N VAL A 49 -3.15 7.42 5.13
CA VAL A 49 -2.70 6.03 5.13
C VAL A 49 -1.18 5.93 5.27
N VAL A 50 -0.42 6.74 4.52
CA VAL A 50 1.04 6.64 4.50
C VAL A 50 1.69 7.22 5.77
N LYS A 51 1.12 8.27 6.38
CA LYS A 51 1.78 9.00 7.48
C LYS A 51 1.14 8.82 8.84
N LYS A 52 -0.13 8.41 8.89
CA LYS A 52 -0.94 8.40 10.10
C LYS A 52 -1.59 7.04 10.34
N ALA A 53 -1.03 5.97 9.77
CA ALA A 53 -1.46 4.62 10.08
C ALA A 53 -1.28 4.35 11.58
N ASP A 54 -2.33 3.84 12.21
CA ASP A 54 -2.31 3.40 13.60
C ASP A 54 -2.01 1.90 13.64
N TYR A 55 -0.96 1.53 14.37
CA TYR A 55 -0.50 0.16 14.54
C TYR A 55 -0.69 -0.34 15.98
N SER A 56 -1.50 0.35 16.79
CA SER A 56 -1.76 -0.03 18.18
C SER A 56 -2.84 -1.10 18.33
N ASP A 57 -3.66 -1.35 17.30
CA ASP A 57 -4.71 -2.37 17.32
C ASP A 57 -4.14 -3.76 16.99
N ASP A 58 -3.69 -4.46 18.05
CA ASP A 58 -3.12 -5.80 17.97
C ASP A 58 -4.09 -6.84 17.40
N SER A 59 -5.39 -6.72 17.71
CA SER A 59 -6.42 -7.63 17.19
C SER A 59 -6.50 -7.52 15.67
N ARG A 60 -6.55 -6.29 15.15
CA ARG A 60 -6.64 -6.07 13.70
C ARG A 60 -5.38 -6.50 12.98
N LEU A 61 -4.20 -6.25 13.56
CA LEU A 61 -2.93 -6.70 12.99
C LEU A 61 -2.85 -8.23 12.94
N THR A 62 -3.32 -8.91 13.98
CA THR A 62 -3.36 -10.37 14.03
C THR A 62 -4.25 -10.94 12.93
N GLU A 63 -5.44 -10.38 12.72
CA GLU A 63 -6.35 -10.76 11.63
C GLU A 63 -5.67 -10.62 10.25
N LEU A 64 -5.03 -9.48 9.99
CA LEU A 64 -4.35 -9.21 8.72
C LEU A 64 -3.22 -10.22 8.42
N VAL A 65 -2.46 -10.62 9.44
CA VAL A 65 -1.41 -11.63 9.31
C VAL A 65 -2.02 -13.00 9.00
N GLN A 66 -3.12 -13.36 9.66
CA GLN A 66 -3.82 -14.62 9.41
C GLN A 66 -4.42 -14.67 8.00
N GLU A 67 -5.05 -13.59 7.54
CA GLU A 67 -5.54 -13.44 6.17
C GLU A 67 -4.41 -13.62 5.15
N SER A 68 -3.28 -12.94 5.36
CA SER A 68 -2.12 -13.01 4.47
C SER A 68 -1.51 -14.41 4.42
N LYS A 69 -1.42 -15.09 5.57
CA LYS A 69 -0.96 -16.48 5.64
C LYS A 69 -1.90 -17.43 4.91
N ALA A 70 -3.22 -17.26 5.09
CA ALA A 70 -4.20 -18.10 4.42
C ALA A 70 -4.16 -17.95 2.89
N ILE A 71 -3.86 -16.76 2.37
CA ILE A 71 -3.63 -16.55 0.93
C ILE A 71 -2.40 -17.37 0.49
N TRP A 72 -1.29 -17.23 1.21
CA TRP A 72 -0.04 -17.95 0.91
C TRP A 72 -0.19 -19.47 0.94
N ASP A 73 -0.91 -20.01 1.93
CA ASP A 73 -1.09 -21.46 2.09
C ASP A 73 -1.95 -22.09 0.98
N ASN A 74 -2.72 -21.28 0.23
CA ASN A 74 -3.61 -21.72 -0.84
C ASN A 74 -3.10 -21.39 -2.26
N GLU A 75 -1.92 -20.77 -2.38
CA GLU A 75 -1.17 -20.59 -3.64
C GLU A 75 -0.17 -21.74 -3.86
#